data_AF-A0A3M2BEL7-F1
#
_entry.id   AF-A0A3M2BEL7-F1
#
_cell.length_a   1.000
_cell.length_b   1.000
_cell.length_c   1.000
_cell.angle_alpha   90.00
_cell.angle_beta   90.00
_cell.angle_gamma   90.00
#
_symmetry.space_group_name_H-M   'P 1'
#
loop_
_entity.id
_entity.type
_entity.pdbx_description
1 polymer ?
#
loop_
_entity_poly.entity_id
_entity_poly.type
_entity_poly.pdbx_seq_one_letter_code
_entity_poly.pdbx_strand_id
1 'polypeptide(L)'
;MTRLNKRLALVGLSGVALAVGGCNNAVQGGAIGAGAGALGGMAIGSLSGDMGKGAVVGAVVGGLGGAIIGDQNRRRDERHRDY
;
A
#
# COMPACT_ATOMS: atom_id res chain seq x y z
N MET A 1 -15.17 -23.68 -8.91
CA MET A 1 -14.09 -22.67 -9.00
C MET A 1 -14.36 -21.35 -8.26
N THR A 2 -15.57 -21.02 -7.81
CA THR A 2 -15.85 -19.74 -7.12
C THR A 2 -15.37 -19.65 -5.66
N ARG A 3 -15.24 -20.78 -4.94
CA ARG A 3 -14.82 -20.78 -3.52
C ARG A 3 -13.33 -20.52 -3.32
N LEU A 4 -12.50 -20.84 -4.31
CA LEU A 4 -11.04 -20.65 -4.25
C LEU A 4 -10.68 -19.16 -4.39
N ASN A 5 -11.36 -18.44 -5.28
CA ASN A 5 -11.21 -17.00 -5.47
C ASN A 5 -11.67 -16.22 -4.23
N LYS A 6 -12.75 -16.70 -3.57
CA LYS A 6 -13.24 -16.13 -2.31
C LYS A 6 -12.22 -16.27 -1.17
N ARG A 7 -11.49 -17.40 -1.11
CA ARG A 7 -10.40 -17.60 -0.14
C ARG A 7 -9.17 -16.75 -0.46
N LEU A 8 -8.81 -16.60 -1.73
CA LEU A 8 -7.72 -15.70 -2.14
C LEU A 8 -8.02 -14.24 -1.82
N ALA A 9 -9.26 -13.78 -2.02
CA ALA A 9 -9.68 -12.43 -1.63
C ALA A 9 -9.61 -12.22 -0.11
N LEU A 10 -10.05 -13.21 0.68
CA LEU A 10 -9.96 -13.17 2.15
C LEU A 10 -8.51 -13.21 2.66
N VAL A 11 -7.63 -14.00 2.04
CA VAL A 11 -6.20 -14.07 2.38
C VAL A 11 -5.47 -12.80 1.98
N GLY A 12 -5.78 -12.22 0.81
CA GLY A 12 -5.24 -10.92 0.38
C GLY A 12 -5.63 -9.81 1.34
N LEU A 13 -6.89 -9.78 1.79
CA LEU A 13 -7.37 -8.81 2.77
C LEU A 13 -6.73 -9.00 4.16
N SER A 14 -6.53 -10.26 4.58
CA SER A 14 -5.85 -10.61 5.84
C SER A 14 -4.35 -10.30 5.82
N GLY A 15 -3.68 -10.45 4.69
CA GLY A 15 -2.26 -10.11 4.54
C GLY A 15 -2.01 -8.60 4.64
N VAL A 16 -2.94 -7.79 4.11
CA VAL A 16 -2.94 -6.33 4.30
C VAL A 16 -3.12 -5.98 5.78
N ALA A 17 -4.00 -6.68 6.50
CA ALA A 17 -4.21 -6.45 7.93
C ALA A 17 -3.00 -6.85 8.80
N LEU A 18 -2.31 -7.94 8.47
CA LEU A 18 -1.10 -8.39 9.19
C LEU A 18 0.10 -7.46 8.95
N ALA A 19 0.16 -6.80 7.79
CA ALA A 19 1.17 -5.79 7.53
C ALA A 19 1.01 -4.54 8.42
N VAL A 20 -0.13 -4.33 9.08
CA VAL A 20 -0.40 -3.17 9.94
C VAL A 20 0.20 -3.27 11.35
N GLY A 21 0.63 -4.47 11.77
CA GLY A 21 0.84 -4.78 13.18
C GLY A 21 2.23 -4.60 13.78
N GLY A 22 3.29 -4.24 13.05
CA GLY A 22 4.63 -4.28 13.68
C GLY A 22 5.87 -3.93 12.88
N CYS A 23 5.78 -3.29 11.70
CA CYS A 23 6.96 -2.78 11.00
C CYS A 23 6.97 -1.25 11.05
N ASN A 24 8.17 -0.64 10.96
CA ASN A 24 8.33 0.82 10.93
C ASN A 24 7.25 1.49 10.07
N ASN A 25 6.40 2.34 10.66
CA ASN A 25 5.21 2.88 10.00
C ASN A 25 5.54 3.59 8.68
N ALA A 26 6.71 4.21 8.56
CA ALA A 26 7.16 4.82 7.30
C ALA A 26 7.46 3.77 6.21
N VAL A 27 8.18 2.70 6.54
CA VAL A 27 8.47 1.62 5.57
C VAL A 27 7.19 0.88 5.19
N GLN A 28 6.35 0.60 6.18
CA GLN A 28 5.08 -0.08 5.98
C GLN A 28 4.12 0.76 5.13
N GLY A 29 3.95 2.03 5.47
CA GLY A 29 3.16 2.98 4.69
C GLY A 29 3.69 3.09 3.26
N GLY A 30 5.02 3.13 3.08
CA GLY A 30 5.64 3.15 1.77
C GLY A 30 5.42 1.87 0.97
N ALA A 31 5.52 0.70 1.58
CA ALA A 31 5.25 -0.57 0.89
C ALA A 31 3.79 -0.70 0.45
N ILE A 32 2.85 -0.36 1.35
CA ILE A 32 1.41 -0.38 1.04
C ILE A 32 1.08 0.66 -0.03
N GLY A 33 1.60 1.87 0.11
CA GLY A 33 1.41 2.95 -0.84
C GLY A 33 2.00 2.61 -2.21
N ALA A 34 3.17 1.99 -2.27
CA ALA A 34 3.78 1.55 -3.52
C ALA A 34 2.96 0.43 -4.18
N GLY A 35 2.49 -0.55 -3.42
CA GLY A 35 1.64 -1.62 -3.95
C GLY A 35 0.30 -1.09 -4.48
N ALA A 36 -0.40 -0.29 -3.68
CA ALA A 36 -1.67 0.33 -4.07
C ALA A 36 -1.50 1.28 -5.26
N GLY A 37 -0.45 2.10 -5.24
CA GLY A 37 -0.11 3.03 -6.30
C GLY A 37 0.26 2.30 -7.59
N ALA A 38 1.01 1.20 -7.53
CA ALA A 38 1.33 0.37 -8.69
C ALA A 38 0.07 -0.20 -9.33
N LEU A 39 -0.86 -0.73 -8.53
CA LEU A 39 -2.12 -1.28 -9.04
C LEU A 39 -2.98 -0.20 -9.71
N GLY A 40 -3.12 0.97 -9.08
CA GLY A 40 -3.84 2.10 -9.66
C GLY A 40 -3.16 2.65 -10.92
N GLY A 41 -1.83 2.75 -10.89
CA GLY A 41 -1.01 3.19 -12.01
C GLY A 41 -1.06 2.22 -13.19
N MET A 42 -1.08 0.91 -12.95
CA MET A 42 -1.33 -0.10 -13.99
C MET A 42 -2.70 0.07 -14.63
N ALA A 43 -3.74 0.32 -13.82
CA ALA A 43 -5.11 0.48 -14.32
C ALA A 43 -5.27 1.71 -15.22
N ILE A 44 -4.55 2.80 -14.93
CA ILE A 44 -4.55 4.00 -15.78
C ILE A 44 -3.60 3.83 -16.97
N GLY A 45 -2.40 3.31 -16.74
CA GLY A 45 -1.39 3.10 -17.78
C GLY A 45 -1.82 2.12 -18.86
N SER A 46 -2.64 1.12 -18.51
CA SER A 46 -3.22 0.18 -19.47
C SER A 46 -4.15 0.86 -20.48
N LEU A 47 -4.79 1.99 -20.12
CA LEU A 47 -5.64 2.77 -21.03
C LEU A 47 -4.82 3.47 -22.11
N SER A 48 -3.57 3.82 -21.80
CA SER A 48 -2.66 4.51 -22.72
C SER A 48 -1.67 3.56 -23.41
N GLY A 49 -1.85 2.24 -23.25
CA GLY A 49 -0.96 1.21 -23.82
C GLY A 49 0.37 1.02 -23.09
N ASP A 50 0.57 1.69 -21.96
CA ASP A 50 1.83 1.76 -21.20
C ASP A 50 1.61 1.32 -19.74
N MET A 51 1.08 0.09 -19.56
CA MET A 51 0.77 -0.47 -18.24
C MET A 51 1.98 -0.48 -17.30
N GLY A 52 3.16 -0.84 -17.81
CA GLY A 52 4.40 -0.89 -17.04
C GLY A 52 4.86 0.48 -16.54
N LYS A 53 4.77 1.52 -17.40
CA LYS A 53 5.12 2.89 -16.99
C LYS A 53 4.15 3.41 -15.95
N GLY A 54 2.85 3.16 -16.13
CA GLY A 54 1.82 3.49 -15.16
C GLY A 54 2.10 2.82 -13.80
N ALA A 55 2.45 1.53 -13.80
CA ALA A 55 2.83 0.80 -12.60
C ALA A 55 4.00 1.44 -11.86
N VAL A 56 5.08 1.77 -12.57
CA VAL A 56 6.30 2.34 -11.96
C VAL A 56 6.02 3.72 -11.38
N VAL A 57 5.34 4.60 -12.14
CA VAL A 57 4.99 5.95 -11.67
C VAL A 57 4.08 5.85 -10.45
N GLY A 58 3.06 5.00 -10.51
CA GLY A 58 2.14 4.78 -9.40
C GLY A 58 2.85 4.21 -8.17
N ALA A 59 3.78 3.26 -8.36
CA ALA A 59 4.56 2.68 -7.27
C ALA A 59 5.46 3.70 -6.57
N VAL A 60 6.13 4.56 -7.34
CA VAL A 60 7.02 5.60 -6.80
C VAL A 60 6.21 6.66 -6.06
N VAL A 61 5.15 7.19 -6.68
CA VAL A 61 4.31 8.24 -6.06
C VAL A 61 3.60 7.70 -4.84
N GLY A 62 2.99 6.52 -4.96
CA GLY A 62 2.30 5.85 -3.85
C GLY A 62 3.27 5.47 -2.74
N GLY A 63 4.47 5.01 -3.06
CA GLY A 63 5.48 4.62 -2.08
C GLY A 63 6.03 5.80 -1.28
N LEU A 64 6.33 6.92 -1.94
CA LEU A 64 6.76 8.13 -1.26
C LEU A 64 5.62 8.72 -0.40
N GLY A 65 4.41 8.83 -0.95
CA GLY A 65 3.25 9.34 -0.22
C GLY A 65 2.91 8.48 1.00
N GLY A 66 2.88 7.17 0.81
CA GLY A 66 2.65 6.21 1.88
C GLY A 66 3.71 6.26 2.97
N ALA A 67 4.99 6.45 2.60
CA ALA A 67 6.08 6.54 3.59
C ALA A 67 5.99 7.81 4.43
N ILE A 68 5.65 8.95 3.81
CA ILE A 68 5.44 10.21 4.51
C ILE A 68 4.26 10.10 5.48
N ILE A 69 3.12 9.58 5.02
CA ILE A 69 1.93 9.40 5.87
C ILE A 69 2.23 8.45 7.02
N GLY A 70 2.92 7.35 6.75
CA GLY A 70 3.34 6.38 7.75
C GLY A 70 4.25 6.99 8.81
N ASP A 71 5.23 7.80 8.41
CA ASP A 71 6.10 8.51 9.36
C ASP A 71 5.32 9.50 10.23
N GLN A 72 4.36 10.22 9.63
CA GLN A 72 3.48 11.12 10.40
C GLN A 72 2.60 10.36 11.40
N ASN A 73 2.06 9.20 11.02
CA ASN A 73 1.23 8.40 11.92
C ASN A 73 2.04 7.95 13.15
N ARG A 74 3.28 7.50 12.95
CA ARG A 74 4.20 7.14 14.04
C ARG A 74 4.40 8.26 15.05
N ARG A 75 4.69 9.47 14.55
CA ARG A 75 4.92 10.66 15.39
C ARG A 75 3.68 11.07 16.17
N ARG A 76 2.48 10.84 15.61
CA ARG A 76 1.22 11.11 16.30
C ARG A 76 0.96 10.09 17.41
N ASP A 77 1.21 8.80 17.14
CA ASP A 77 1.04 7.73 18.12
C ASP A 77 1.99 7.92 19.32
N GLU A 78 3.24 8.32 19.07
CA GLU A 78 4.21 8.64 20.12
C GLU A 78 3.70 9.80 21.00
N ARG A 79 3.23 10.90 20.39
CA ARG A 79 2.71 12.06 21.13
C ARG A 79 1.48 11.74 21.97
N HIS A 80 0.63 10.81 21.52
CA HIS A 80 -0.56 10.39 22.27
C HIS A 80 -0.24 9.48 23.47
N ARG A 81 0.88 8.76 23.47
CA ARG A 81 1.31 7.92 24.61
C ARG A 81 1.94 8.73 25.73
N ASP A 82 2.42 9.93 25.44
CA ASP A 82 3.02 10.85 26.42
C ASP A 82 1.96 11.65 27.23
N TYR A 83 0.66 11.42 26.97
CA TYR A 83 -0.49 11.97 27.70
C TYR A 83 -1.18 10.88 28.54
#